data_AF-A0A6C0LN64-F1
#
_entry.id   AF-A0A6C0LN64-F1
#
_cell.length_a   1.000
_cell.length_b   1.000
_cell.length_c   1.000
_cell.angle_alpha   90.00
_cell.angle_beta   90.00
_cell.angle_gamma   90.00
#
_symmetry.space_group_name_H-M   'P 1'
#
loop_
_entity.id
_entity.type
_entity.pdbx_description
1 polymer ?
#
loop_
_entity_poly.entity_id
_entity_poly.type
_entity_poly.pdbx_seq_one_letter_code
_entity_poly.pdbx_strand_id
1 'polypeptide(L)'
;MNTYIYIVVENGDPYPIAYKNYDDAVAAVKLKHKETLDEDLKYYEEYGESCHEVDVPESKSGISYLYIEKGISIYIYKLPIV
;
A
#
# COMPACT_ATOMS: atom_id res chain seq x y z
N MET A 1 24.78 -8.75 -6.73
CA MET A 1 23.39 -8.33 -7.01
C MET A 1 22.71 -8.15 -5.67
N ASN A 2 22.26 -6.95 -5.34
CA ASN A 2 21.55 -6.72 -4.08
C ASN A 2 20.13 -7.26 -4.25
N THR A 3 19.80 -8.30 -3.51
CA THR A 3 18.42 -8.81 -3.42
C THR A 3 17.68 -7.94 -2.42
N TYR A 4 16.49 -7.47 -2.78
CA TYR A 4 15.63 -6.69 -1.89
C TYR A 4 14.34 -7.45 -1.60
N ILE A 5 13.75 -7.19 -0.45
CA ILE A 5 12.38 -7.58 -0.09
C ILE A 5 11.58 -6.33 0.26
N TYR A 6 10.26 -6.47 0.17
CA TYR A 6 9.31 -5.42 0.46
C TYR A 6 8.45 -5.83 1.66
N ILE A 7 8.41 -5.00 2.68
CA ILE A 7 7.60 -5.22 3.90
C ILE A 7 6.50 -4.17 3.94
N VAL A 8 5.26 -4.62 4.14
CA VAL A 8 4.10 -3.74 4.34
C VAL A 8 3.87 -3.57 5.84
N VAL A 9 3.72 -2.33 6.28
CA VAL A 9 3.38 -1.96 7.66
C VAL A 9 2.13 -1.09 7.61
N GLU A 10 1.05 -1.57 8.23
CA GLU A 10 -0.23 -0.88 8.33
C GLU A 10 -0.43 -0.39 9.75
N ASN A 11 -0.58 0.93 9.94
CA ASN A 11 -0.80 1.55 11.25
C ASN A 11 0.23 1.14 12.34
N GLY A 12 1.46 0.82 11.92
CA GLY A 12 2.54 0.37 12.79
C GLY A 12 2.69 -1.15 12.89
N ASP A 13 1.72 -1.92 12.40
CA ASP A 13 1.73 -3.37 12.43
C ASP A 13 2.17 -3.97 11.08
N PRO A 14 3.24 -4.79 11.04
CA PRO A 14 3.69 -5.41 9.81
C PRO A 14 2.75 -6.53 9.36
N TYR A 15 2.61 -6.69 8.05
CA TYR A 15 1.98 -7.87 7.47
C TYR A 15 2.82 -9.12 7.76
N PRO A 16 2.21 -10.32 7.83
CA PRO A 16 2.92 -11.55 8.18
C PRO A 16 3.80 -12.11 7.05
N ILE A 17 3.84 -11.47 5.88
CA ILE A 17 4.60 -11.90 4.71
C ILE A 17 5.40 -10.75 4.11
N ALA A 18 6.53 -11.10 3.52
CA ALA A 18 7.36 -10.21 2.72
C ALA A 18 7.14 -10.46 1.22
N TYR A 19 7.30 -9.41 0.41
CA TYR A 19 7.10 -9.44 -1.03
C TYR A 19 8.42 -9.28 -1.79
N LYS A 20 8.46 -9.78 -3.03
CA LYS A 20 9.67 -9.72 -3.87
C LYS A 20 9.77 -8.44 -4.67
N ASN A 21 8.64 -7.77 -4.92
CA ASN A 21 8.56 -6.55 -5.68
C ASN A 21 7.50 -5.62 -5.06
N TYR A 22 7.57 -4.34 -5.44
CA TYR A 22 6.69 -3.29 -4.92
C TYR A 22 5.22 -3.52 -5.31
N ASP A 23 4.98 -3.91 -6.56
CA ASP A 23 3.63 -4.07 -7.11
C ASP A 23 2.85 -5.18 -6.40
N ASP A 24 3.51 -6.29 -6.03
CA ASP A 24 2.90 -7.37 -5.24
C ASP A 24 2.49 -6.87 -3.84
N ALA A 25 3.30 -6.00 -3.21
CA ALA A 25 3.00 -5.42 -1.92
C ALA A 25 1.80 -4.47 -1.99
N VAL A 26 1.74 -3.62 -3.02
CA VAL A 26 0.59 -2.75 -3.30
C VAL A 26 -0.66 -3.57 -3.61
N ALA A 27 -0.54 -4.62 -4.41
CA ALA A 27 -1.65 -5.51 -4.74
C ALA A 27 -2.22 -6.21 -3.50
N ALA A 28 -1.37 -6.62 -2.56
CA ALA A 28 -1.82 -7.22 -1.31
C ALA A 28 -2.55 -6.21 -0.40
N VAL A 29 -2.09 -4.96 -0.35
CA VAL A 29 -2.77 -3.86 0.33
C VAL A 29 -4.17 -3.65 -0.26
N LYS A 30 -4.27 -3.54 -1.59
CA LYS A 30 -5.54 -3.39 -2.31
C LYS A 30 -6.48 -4.57 -2.10
N LEU A 31 -5.95 -5.79 -2.09
CA LEU A 31 -6.74 -7.00 -1.86
C LEU A 31 -7.32 -7.03 -0.44
N LYS A 32 -6.51 -6.70 0.57
CA LYS A 32 -6.94 -6.68 1.97
C LYS A 32 -8.04 -5.63 2.22
N HIS A 33 -7.91 -4.45 1.61
CA HIS A 33 -8.82 -3.32 1.80
C HIS A 33 -9.82 -3.14 0.65
N LYS A 34 -10.03 -4.19 -0.16
CA LYS A 34 -10.84 -4.13 -1.37
C LYS A 34 -12.24 -3.56 -1.11
N GLU A 35 -12.90 -4.00 -0.04
CA GLU A 35 -14.25 -3.53 0.29
C GLU A 35 -14.28 -2.02 0.56
N THR A 36 -13.27 -1.48 1.25
CA THR A 36 -13.19 -0.04 1.53
C THR A 36 -12.90 0.74 0.25
N LEU A 37 -12.02 0.24 -0.61
CA LEU A 37 -11.72 0.86 -1.90
C LEU A 37 -12.92 0.81 -2.87
N ASP A 38 -13.69 -0.27 -2.87
CA ASP A 38 -14.90 -0.42 -3.68
C ASP A 38 -16.03 0.50 -3.17
N GLU A 39 -16.15 0.71 -1.86
CA GLU A 39 -17.07 1.68 -1.25
C GLU A 39 -16.73 3.12 -1.68
N ASP A 40 -15.46 3.52 -1.56
CA ASP A 40 -15.02 4.85 -1.96
C ASP A 40 -15.10 5.05 -3.48
N LEU A 41 -14.81 4.02 -4.29
CA LEU A 41 -15.00 4.12 -5.74
C LEU A 41 -16.45 4.43 -6.11
N LYS A 42 -17.43 3.80 -5.44
CA LYS A 42 -18.85 4.13 -5.64
C LYS A 42 -19.16 5.56 -5.21
N TYR A 43 -18.59 6.00 -4.10
CA TYR A 43 -18.76 7.38 -3.62
C TYR A 43 -18.14 8.38 -4.60
N TYR A 44 -16.96 8.10 -5.14
CA TYR A 44 -16.30 8.89 -6.17
C TYR A 44 -17.12 8.93 -7.47
N GLU A 45 -17.70 7.82 -7.91
CA GLU A 45 -18.57 7.79 -9.10
C GLU A 45 -19.83 8.66 -8.92
N GLU A 46 -20.35 8.78 -7.70
CA GLU A 46 -21.55 9.56 -7.38
C GLU A 46 -21.26 11.04 -7.09
N TYR A 47 -20.13 11.34 -6.42
CA TYR A 47 -19.82 12.67 -5.88
C TYR A 47 -18.51 13.30 -6.42
N GLY A 48 -17.63 12.52 -7.05
CA GLY A 48 -16.39 12.99 -7.67
C GLY A 48 -15.21 13.20 -6.69
N GLU A 49 -15.31 12.74 -5.45
CA GLU A 49 -14.28 12.89 -4.42
C GLU A 49 -13.81 11.51 -3.93
N SER A 50 -12.49 11.31 -3.87
CA SER A 50 -11.84 10.13 -3.30
C SER A 50 -10.68 10.61 -2.42
N CYS A 51 -10.58 10.07 -1.22
CA CYS A 51 -9.51 10.44 -0.29
C CYS A 51 -8.42 9.35 -0.15
N HIS A 52 -8.44 8.31 -0.98
CA HIS A 52 -7.40 7.27 -0.97
C HIS A 52 -6.23 7.61 -1.90
N GLU A 53 -5.01 7.34 -1.46
CA GLU A 53 -3.79 7.39 -2.26
C GLU A 53 -3.13 6.00 -2.26
N VAL A 54 -3.65 5.10 -3.11
CA VAL A 54 -3.17 3.70 -3.22
C VAL A 54 -2.37 3.41 -4.49
N ASP A 55 -2.43 4.28 -5.49
CA ASP A 55 -1.69 4.17 -6.76
C ASP A 55 -0.41 5.01 -6.76
N VAL A 56 0.31 4.99 -5.63
CA VAL A 56 1.54 5.76 -5.44
C VAL A 56 2.73 4.99 -6.00
N PRO A 57 3.55 5.59 -6.90
CA PRO A 57 4.74 4.93 -7.45
C PRO A 57 5.78 4.62 -6.37
N GLU A 58 6.63 3.61 -6.60
CA GLU A 58 7.72 3.25 -5.68
C GLU A 58 8.64 4.47 -5.43
N SER A 59 8.84 4.77 -4.15
CA SER A 59 9.72 5.87 -3.74
C SER A 59 11.19 5.52 -3.95
N LYS A 60 11.96 6.48 -4.49
CA LYS A 60 13.42 6.35 -4.64
C LYS A 60 14.16 6.22 -3.31
N SER A 61 13.54 6.68 -2.21
CA SER A 61 14.12 6.59 -0.86
C SER A 61 14.05 5.17 -0.26
N GLY A 62 13.27 4.26 -0.86
CA GLY A 62 13.02 2.93 -0.33
C GLY A 62 11.87 2.86 0.68
N ILE A 63 11.19 3.97 0.98
CA ILE A 63 9.96 3.99 1.79
C ILE A 63 8.86 4.66 0.97
N SER A 64 7.82 3.91 0.65
CA SER A 64 6.60 4.43 0.05
C SER A 64 5.49 4.53 1.10
N TYR A 65 4.68 5.57 0.98
CA TYR A 65 3.51 5.79 1.82
C TYR A 65 2.25 5.70 0.96
N LEU A 66 1.29 4.92 1.43
CA LEU A 66 -0.05 4.81 0.87
C LEU A 66 -1.03 5.20 1.96
N TYR A 67 -2.11 5.88 1.57
CA TYR A 67 -3.17 6.26 2.49
C TYR A 67 -4.50 5.66 2.02
N ILE A 68 -5.22 5.06 2.96
CA ILE A 68 -6.58 4.60 2.77
C ILE A 68 -7.47 5.34 3.79
N GLU A 69 -8.62 5.87 3.37
CA GLU A 69 -9.67 6.43 4.24
C GLU A 69 -9.94 5.56 5.48
N LYS A 70 -10.60 6.17 6.46
CA LYS A 70 -10.82 5.60 7.81
C LYS A 70 -9.51 5.53 8.62
N GLY A 71 -8.52 6.35 8.27
CA GLY A 71 -7.28 6.51 9.04
C GLY A 71 -6.30 5.34 8.87
N ILE A 72 -6.29 4.70 7.71
CA ILE A 72 -5.43 3.56 7.41
C ILE A 72 -4.16 4.08 6.72
N SER A 73 -3.07 4.15 7.47
CA SER A 73 -1.75 4.54 7.00
C SER A 73 -0.91 3.32 6.69
N ILE A 74 -0.38 3.24 5.47
CA ILE A 74 0.38 2.09 4.99
C ILE A 74 1.76 2.53 4.53
N TYR A 75 2.78 1.84 5.02
CA TYR A 75 4.17 2.04 4.65
C TYR A 75 4.70 0.78 3.98
N ILE A 76 5.32 0.94 2.81
CA ILE A 76 6.00 -0.15 2.10
C ILE A 76 7.50 0.14 2.14
N TYR A 77 8.24 -0.72 2.86
CA TYR A 77 9.69 -0.62 3.04
C TYR A 77 10.42 -1.55 2.08
N LYS A 78 11.37 -1.00 1.33
CA LYS A 78 12.34 -1.75 0.52
C LYS A 78 13.59 -2.03 1.36
N LEU A 79 13.82 -3.28 1.71
CA LEU A 79 14.93 -3.70 2.57
C LEU A 79 15.91 -4.61 1.83
N PRO A 80 17.23 -4.40 1.95
CA PRO A 80 18.22 -5.31 1.39
C PRO A 80 18.28 -6.62 2.19
N ILE A 81 18.51 -7.73 1.49
CA ILE A 81 18.90 -9.00 2.11
C ILE A 81 20.42 -9.01 2.27
N VAL A 82 20.90 -9.22 3.50
CA VAL A 82 22.32 -9.28 3.87
C VAL A 82 22.78 -10.70 4.16
#